data_AF-A0A1V5KZZ1-F1
#
_entry.id   AF-A0A1V5KZZ1-F1
#
_cell.length_a   1.000
_cell.length_b   1.000
_cell.length_c   1.000
_cell.angle_alpha   90.00
_cell.angle_beta   90.00
_cell.angle_gamma   90.00
#
_symmetry.space_group_name_H-M   'P 1'
#
loop_
_entity.id
_entity.type
_entity.pdbx_description
1 polymer ?
#
loop_
_entity_poly.entity_id
_entity_poly.type
_entity_poly.pdbx_seq_one_letter_code
_entity_poly.pdbx_strand_id
1 'polypeptide(L)'
;MTVNEGFTGFKYFTVSVTPVIPHEGKETAVFTHLRNGSQLELNATRADFDQVGTAQAGFNVKAGDVIKVFLVDQLTNAIDHNPVILQ
;
A
#
# COMPACT_ATOMS: atom_id res chain seq x y z
N MET A 1 -9.04 3.83 0.77
CA MET A 1 -9.46 5.05 0.05
C MET A 1 -10.32 4.63 -1.13
N THR A 2 -11.39 5.36 -1.43
CA THR A 2 -12.24 5.11 -2.61
C THR A 2 -12.07 6.27 -3.59
N VAL A 3 -11.97 5.98 -4.88
CA VAL A 3 -11.82 6.99 -5.92
C VAL A 3 -13.17 7.66 -6.16
N ASN A 4 -13.21 8.98 -5.94
CA ASN A 4 -14.41 9.78 -6.09
C ASN A 4 -14.86 9.88 -7.56
N GLU A 5 -16.12 10.25 -7.75
CA GLU A 5 -16.64 10.60 -9.08
C GLU A 5 -15.82 11.71 -9.75
N GLY A 6 -15.77 11.70 -11.08
CA GLY A 6 -14.99 12.65 -11.87
C GLY A 6 -13.49 12.37 -11.95
N PHE A 7 -12.95 11.41 -11.18
CA PHE A 7 -11.54 11.02 -11.26
C PHE A 7 -11.37 9.73 -12.10
N THR A 8 -10.47 9.81 -13.08
CA THR A 8 -10.10 8.69 -13.95
C THR A 8 -8.66 8.85 -14.47
N GLY A 9 -8.07 7.76 -14.96
CA GLY A 9 -6.72 7.75 -15.52
C GLY A 9 -5.64 7.50 -14.47
N PHE A 10 -4.38 7.73 -14.84
CA PHE A 10 -3.24 7.52 -13.95
C PHE A 10 -3.19 8.56 -12.82
N LYS A 11 -3.22 8.11 -11.57
CA LYS A 11 -3.20 8.94 -10.36
C LYS A 11 -2.24 8.38 -9.33
N TYR A 12 -1.63 9.27 -8.55
CA TYR A 12 -0.78 8.91 -7.42
C TYR A 12 -1.55 8.98 -6.12
N PHE A 13 -1.29 8.02 -5.24
CA PHE A 13 -1.84 7.93 -3.90
C PHE A 13 -0.69 7.92 -2.92
N THR A 14 -0.67 8.88 -2.00
CA THR A 14 0.33 8.99 -0.94
C THR A 14 -0.33 8.68 0.39
N VAL A 15 0.34 7.88 1.22
CA VAL A 15 0.01 7.73 2.63
C VAL A 15 1.14 8.30 3.48
N SER A 16 0.78 8.97 4.58
CA SER A 16 1.71 9.31 5.65
C SER A 16 1.74 8.15 6.64
N VAL A 17 2.94 7.79 7.08
CA VAL A 17 3.18 6.74 8.07
C VAL A 17 3.74 7.41 9.31
N THR A 18 3.16 7.09 10.47
CA THR A 18 3.65 7.53 11.77
C THR A 18 3.73 6.30 12.66
N PRO A 19 4.94 5.86 13.04
CA PRO A 19 5.13 4.74 13.95
C PRO A 19 4.42 5.00 15.27
N VAL A 20 3.71 3.99 15.79
CA VAL A 20 3.18 4.04 17.16
C VAL A 20 4.32 3.75 18.14
N ILE A 21 5.14 2.75 17.81
CA ILE A 21 6.39 2.41 18.48
C ILE A 21 7.45 2.34 17.39
N PRO A 22 8.51 3.18 17.43
CA PRO A 22 9.60 3.09 16.47
C PRO A 22 10.35 1.76 16.58
N HIS A 23 10.77 1.21 15.46
CA HIS A 23 11.58 0.00 15.41
C HIS A 23 12.54 0.00 14.23
N GLU A 24 13.81 -0.28 14.53
CA GLU A 24 14.85 -0.41 13.50
C GLU A 24 14.49 -1.54 12.53
N GLY A 25 14.34 -1.21 11.25
CA GLY A 25 13.84 -2.17 10.29
C GLY A 25 13.51 -1.56 8.94
N LYS A 26 13.16 -2.43 7.98
CA LYS A 26 12.51 -2.00 6.75
C LYS A 26 11.21 -2.75 6.60
N GLU A 27 10.12 -2.02 6.66
CA GLU A 27 8.77 -2.51 6.46
C GLU A 27 8.40 -2.32 4.99
N THR A 28 7.29 -2.93 4.60
CA THR A 28 6.77 -2.84 3.24
C THR A 28 5.36 -2.26 3.26
N ALA A 29 5.20 -1.07 2.66
CA ALA A 29 3.88 -0.51 2.37
C ALA A 29 3.35 -1.13 1.07
N VAL A 30 2.26 -1.90 1.19
CA VAL A 30 1.63 -2.64 0.08
C VAL A 30 0.34 -1.94 -0.31
N PHE A 31 0.31 -1.40 -1.52
CA PHE A 31 -0.86 -0.78 -2.13
C PHE A 31 -1.58 -1.81 -2.99
N THR A 32 -2.89 -1.99 -2.76
CA THR A 32 -3.75 -2.86 -3.54
C THR A 32 -4.82 -2.04 -4.25
N HIS A 33 -4.94 -2.19 -5.57
CA HIS A 33 -5.97 -1.57 -6.39
C HIS A 33 -7.10 -2.57 -6.65
N LEU A 34 -8.31 -2.22 -6.18
CA LEU A 34 -9.50 -3.03 -6.30
C LEU A 34 -10.55 -2.34 -7.17
N ARG A 35 -11.24 -3.11 -8.02
CA ARG A 35 -12.45 -2.67 -8.75
C ARG A 35 -13.52 -3.74 -8.59
N ASN A 36 -14.70 -3.34 -8.08
CA ASN A 36 -15.82 -4.24 -7.84
C ASN A 36 -15.43 -5.48 -6.99
N GLY A 37 -14.55 -5.30 -6.02
CA GLY A 37 -14.05 -6.36 -5.14
C GLY A 37 -12.88 -7.18 -5.67
N SER A 38 -12.55 -7.10 -6.96
CA SER A 38 -11.42 -7.82 -7.55
C SER A 38 -10.14 -6.99 -7.53
N GLN A 39 -9.02 -7.62 -7.20
CA GLN A 39 -7.68 -7.00 -7.29
C GLN A 39 -7.23 -6.91 -8.74
N LEU A 40 -6.85 -5.71 -9.17
CA LEU A 40 -6.31 -5.43 -10.50
C LEU A 40 -4.79 -5.31 -10.50
N GLU A 41 -4.24 -4.67 -9.46
CA GLU A 41 -2.82 -4.34 -9.40
C GLU A 41 -2.34 -4.29 -7.94
N LEU A 42 -1.05 -4.53 -7.75
CA LEU A 42 -0.34 -4.39 -6.49
C LEU A 42 0.96 -3.62 -6.72
N ASN A 43 1.25 -2.68 -5.82
CA ASN A 43 2.52 -1.98 -5.76
C ASN A 43 3.05 -2.05 -4.33
N ALA A 44 4.37 -2.19 -4.15
CA ALA A 44 4.99 -2.31 -2.84
C ALA A 44 6.21 -1.38 -2.76
N THR A 45 6.28 -0.60 -1.67
CA THR A 45 7.43 0.23 -1.34
C THR A 45 8.05 -0.28 -0.04
N ARG A 46 9.34 -0.61 -0.07
CA ARG A 46 10.09 -1.05 1.11
C ARG A 46 11.01 0.06 1.59
N ALA A 47 10.83 0.50 2.83
CA ALA A 47 11.60 1.58 3.44
C ALA A 47 11.65 1.37 4.95
N ASP A 48 12.55 2.10 5.61
CA ASP A 48 12.51 2.32 7.05
C ASP A 48 11.53 3.47 7.30
N PHE A 49 10.35 3.17 7.84
CA PHE A 49 9.29 4.16 8.02
C PHE A 49 9.42 4.98 9.31
N ASP A 50 10.43 4.70 10.15
CA ASP A 50 10.85 5.63 11.20
C ASP A 50 11.63 6.81 10.63
N GLN A 51 12.35 6.59 9.53
CA GLN A 51 13.13 7.62 8.84
C GLN A 51 12.36 8.28 7.69
N VAL A 52 11.50 7.51 7.00
CA VAL A 52 10.73 7.98 5.83
C VAL A 52 9.23 7.98 6.15
N GLY A 53 8.65 9.15 6.41
CA GLY A 53 7.26 9.26 6.85
C GLY A 53 6.17 9.10 5.76
N THR A 54 6.51 8.69 4.54
CA THR A 54 5.52 8.58 3.44
C THR A 54 5.82 7.44 2.48
N ALA A 55 4.75 6.85 1.92
CA ALA A 55 4.81 5.95 0.77
C ALA A 55 3.86 6.43 -0.33
N GLN A 56 4.22 6.22 -1.59
CA GLN A 56 3.41 6.61 -2.74
C GLN A 56 3.37 5.52 -3.80
N ALA A 57 2.20 5.30 -4.40
CA ALA A 57 2.03 4.43 -5.57
C ALA A 57 1.09 5.06 -6.60
N GLY A 58 1.31 4.75 -7.87
CA GLY A 58 0.49 5.20 -8.99
C GLY A 58 -0.38 4.09 -9.57
N PHE A 59 -1.64 4.39 -9.89
CA PHE A 59 -2.59 3.43 -10.47
C PHE A 59 -3.42 4.10 -11.57
N ASN A 60 -3.84 3.31 -12.55
CA ASN A 60 -4.82 3.74 -13.55
C ASN A 60 -6.25 3.46 -13.06
N VAL A 61 -6.91 4.49 -12.54
CA VAL A 61 -8.16 4.33 -11.77
C VAL A 61 -9.41 4.76 -12.53
N LYS A 62 -10.56 4.31 -12.03
CA LYS A 62 -11.90 4.81 -12.35
C LYS A 62 -12.63 5.15 -11.04
N ALA A 63 -13.65 5.99 -11.13
CA ALA A 63 -14.55 6.24 -10.00
C ALA A 63 -15.10 4.93 -9.43
N GLY A 64 -15.13 4.83 -8.10
CA GLY A 64 -15.55 3.62 -7.37
C GLY A 64 -14.44 2.61 -7.12
N ASP A 65 -13.26 2.74 -7.72
CA ASP A 65 -12.11 1.91 -7.38
C ASP A 65 -11.67 2.14 -5.93
N VAL A 66 -11.10 1.11 -5.30
CA VAL A 66 -10.62 1.17 -3.92
C VAL A 66 -9.12 0.93 -3.91
N ILE A 67 -8.38 1.85 -3.30
CA ILE A 67 -6.97 1.67 -2.95
C ILE A 67 -6.91 1.33 -1.47
N LYS A 68 -6.37 0.14 -1.15
CA LYS A 68 -6.03 -0.27 0.22
C LYS A 68 -4.52 -0.20 0.40
N VAL A 69 -4.08 0.13 1.60
CA VAL A 69 -2.65 0.15 1.94
C VAL A 69 -2.47 -0.63 3.23
N PHE A 70 -1.50 -1.55 3.23
CA PHE A 70 -1.12 -2.35 4.39
C PHE A 70 0.36 -2.15 4.66
N LEU A 71 0.74 -2.11 5.93
CA LEU A 71 2.15 -2.12 6.34
C LEU A 71 2.45 -3.52 6.88
N VAL A 72 3.47 -4.16 6.32
CA VAL A 72 3.89 -5.52 6.69
C VAL A 72 5.39 -5.54 6.94
N ASP A 73 5.86 -6.36 7.87
CA ASP A 73 7.30 -6.52 8.14
C ASP A 73 8.00 -7.13 6.94
N GLN A 74 7.36 -8.13 6.35
CA GLN A 74 7.90 -8.91 5.25
C GLN A 74 6.83 -9.25 4.23
N LEU A 75 7.13 -8.91 2.97
CA LEU A 75 6.40 -9.39 1.80
C LEU A 75 7.32 -10.32 1.00
N THR A 76 6.87 -11.56 0.79
CA THR A 76 7.63 -12.59 0.08
C THR A 76 6.71 -13.36 -0.87
N ASN A 77 7.29 -13.98 -1.89
CA ASN A 77 6.62 -14.90 -2.80
C ASN A 77 6.79 -16.38 -2.38
N ALA A 78 7.40 -16.64 -1.22
CA ALA A 78 7.54 -17.98 -0.68
C ALA A 78 6.17 -18.60 -0.37
N ILE A 79 5.93 -19.81 -0.87
CA ILE A 79 4.62 -20.49 -0.77
C ILE A 79 4.26 -20.93 0.66
N ASP A 80 5.24 -20.98 1.54
CA ASP A 80 5.15 -21.41 2.94
C ASP A 80 5.25 -20.25 3.93
N HIS A 81 5.23 -19.01 3.45
CA HIS A 81 5.35 -17.83 4.30
C HIS A 81 4.34 -16.75 3.91
N ASN A 82 3.31 -16.60 4.75
CA ASN A 82 2.36 -15.50 4.62
C ASN A 82 3.03 -14.18 5.02
N PRO A 83 2.58 -13.04 4.48
CA PRO A 83 3.01 -11.73 4.97
C PRO A 83 2.75 -11.60 6.47
N VAL A 84 3.77 -11.11 7.19
CA VAL A 84 3.65 -10.79 8.62
C VAL A 84 3.15 -9.35 8.73
N ILE A 85 1.93 -9.18 9.22
CA ILE A 85 1.38 -7.84 9.47
C ILE A 85 2.15 -7.24 10.64
N LEU A 86 2.57 -5.98 10.48
CA LEU A 86 3.30 -5.21 11.49
C LEU A 86 2.68 -5.35 12.88
N GLN A 87 3.48 -5.73 13.88
CA GLN A 87 3.10 -5.84 15.30
C GLN A 87 3.27 -4.54 16.07
#